data_AF-A0A0U5FWH1-F1
#
_entry.id   AF-A0A0U5FWH1-F1
#
_cell.length_a   1.000
_cell.length_b   1.000
_cell.length_c   1.000
_cell.angle_alpha   90.00
_cell.angle_beta   90.00
_cell.angle_gamma   90.00
#
_symmetry.space_group_name_H-M   'P 1'
#
loop_
_entity.id
_entity.type
_entity.pdbx_description
1 polymer ?
#
loop_
_entity_poly.entity_id
_entity_poly.type
_entity_poly.pdbx_seq_one_letter_code
_entity_poly.pdbx_strand_id
1 'polypeptide(L)'
;MYDKLLAANAGWEAERPASYDPLCFDIRADPEDGVDLGWDVRYHADWHAIGWAYKTLARILLVIHNPRQPRVGLNRISAWEKVLKEVHYSIKLLCSIARCRATVPGPSLIACMAVWLAGDMVEEGREQKEVLELLSATEAVHGWPTEDIRTELEGVWSSES
;
A
#
# COMPACT_ATOMS: atom_id res chain seq x y z
N MET A 1 16.73 11.07 -14.12
CA MET A 1 16.47 11.07 -12.67
C MET A 1 15.53 9.93 -12.29
N TYR A 2 14.34 9.82 -12.90
CA TYR A 2 13.39 8.71 -12.71
C TYR A 2 14.04 7.31 -12.76
N ASP A 3 14.79 6.99 -13.81
CA ASP A 3 15.41 5.67 -13.98
C ASP A 3 16.34 5.27 -12.84
N LYS A 4 17.03 6.24 -12.23
CA LYS A 4 17.90 6.00 -11.07
C LYS A 4 17.08 5.64 -9.84
N LEU A 5 15.94 6.31 -9.63
CA LEU A 5 15.03 6.03 -8.52
C LEU A 5 14.35 4.67 -8.69
N LEU A 6 13.93 4.34 -9.92
CA LEU A 6 13.35 3.04 -10.24
C LEU A 6 14.37 1.91 -10.00
N ALA A 7 15.61 2.09 -10.48
CA ALA A 7 16.68 1.11 -10.27
C ALA A 7 17.03 0.96 -8.78
N ALA A 8 17.11 2.05 -8.03
CA ALA A 8 17.38 2.00 -6.59
C ALA A 8 16.25 1.30 -5.82
N ASN A 9 14.98 1.59 -6.14
CA ASN A 9 13.83 0.96 -5.48
C ASN A 9 13.76 -0.55 -5.78
N ALA A 10 14.11 -0.96 -6.99
CA ALA A 10 14.21 -2.37 -7.37
C ALA A 10 15.42 -3.06 -6.73
N GLY A 11 16.58 -2.37 -6.71
CA GLY A 11 17.82 -2.88 -6.13
C GLY A 11 17.76 -3.06 -4.62
N TRP A 12 16.92 -2.29 -3.92
CA TRP A 12 16.76 -2.37 -2.46
C TRP A 12 16.49 -3.80 -1.97
N GLU A 13 15.69 -4.60 -2.67
CA GLU A 13 15.40 -5.97 -2.27
C GLU A 13 16.64 -6.88 -2.31
N ALA A 14 17.58 -6.63 -3.22
CA ALA A 14 18.82 -7.38 -3.36
C ALA A 14 19.95 -6.86 -2.46
N GLU A 15 19.93 -5.57 -2.13
CA GLU A 15 21.00 -4.90 -1.36
C GLU A 15 20.73 -4.90 0.16
N ARG A 16 19.46 -5.06 0.58
CA ARG A 16 19.12 -5.06 2.01
C ARG A 16 19.79 -6.23 2.74
N PRO A 17 20.17 -6.06 4.01
CA PRO A 17 20.62 -7.17 4.84
C PRO A 17 19.54 -8.25 4.97
N ALA A 18 19.95 -9.51 5.08
CA ALA A 18 19.03 -10.64 5.31
C ALA A 18 18.17 -10.47 6.59
N SER A 19 18.64 -9.71 7.57
CA SER A 19 17.84 -9.40 8.77
C SER A 19 16.54 -8.66 8.47
N TYR A 20 16.43 -7.99 7.32
CA TYR A 20 15.22 -7.31 6.86
C TYR A 20 14.18 -8.28 6.27
N ASP A 21 14.49 -9.57 6.17
CA ASP A 21 13.51 -10.56 5.72
C ASP A 21 12.31 -10.60 6.66
N PRO A 22 11.08 -10.63 6.11
CA PRO A 22 9.88 -10.82 6.90
C PRO A 22 9.89 -12.23 7.54
N LEU A 23 9.43 -12.32 8.79
CA LEU A 23 9.19 -13.57 9.50
C LEU A 23 8.00 -14.34 8.91
N CYS A 24 6.99 -13.59 8.43
CA CYS A 24 5.83 -14.11 7.72
C CYS A 24 5.57 -13.18 6.54
N PHE A 25 5.31 -13.73 5.37
CA PHE A 25 4.92 -12.96 4.20
C PHE A 25 3.81 -13.69 3.47
N ASP A 26 2.57 -13.34 3.81
CA ASP A 26 1.37 -13.84 3.17
C ASP A 26 0.57 -12.64 2.68
N ILE A 27 0.52 -12.44 1.37
CA ILE A 27 -0.36 -11.47 0.69
C ILE A 27 -1.07 -12.23 -0.41
N ARG A 28 -2.14 -12.92 -0.06
CA ARG A 28 -3.01 -13.62 -1.01
C ARG A 28 -3.93 -12.63 -1.72
N ALA A 29 -4.20 -12.94 -2.98
CA ALA A 29 -5.19 -12.21 -3.77
C ALA A 29 -6.60 -12.47 -3.23
N ASP A 30 -6.89 -13.73 -2.88
CA ASP A 30 -8.20 -14.18 -2.41
C ASP A 30 -8.03 -15.11 -1.21
N PRO A 31 -8.65 -14.82 -0.05
CA PRO A 31 -8.70 -15.77 1.04
C PRO A 31 -9.65 -16.90 0.68
N GLU A 32 -9.14 -18.13 0.61
CA GLU A 32 -10.01 -19.29 0.77
C GLU A 32 -10.59 -19.23 2.19
N ASP A 33 -11.92 -19.30 2.30
CA ASP A 33 -12.67 -19.40 3.55
C ASP A 33 -12.59 -18.18 4.49
N GLY A 34 -13.04 -17.00 4.03
CA GLY A 34 -13.84 -16.01 4.81
C GLY A 34 -13.37 -15.50 6.20
N VAL A 35 -12.23 -15.93 6.75
CA VAL A 35 -11.87 -15.76 8.17
C VAL A 35 -10.69 -14.81 8.36
N ASP A 36 -9.86 -14.60 7.34
CA ASP A 36 -8.77 -13.62 7.34
C ASP A 36 -8.61 -13.05 5.93
N LEU A 37 -8.09 -11.83 5.75
CA LEU A 37 -7.87 -11.25 4.41
C LEU A 37 -6.66 -11.82 3.70
N GLY A 38 -5.91 -12.69 4.38
CA GLY A 38 -4.70 -13.29 3.83
C GLY A 38 -3.58 -12.27 3.58
N TRP A 39 -3.62 -11.10 4.25
CA TRP A 39 -2.55 -10.10 4.21
C TRP A 39 -1.83 -10.02 5.57
N ASP A 40 -1.01 -11.03 5.87
CA ASP A 40 -0.18 -11.10 7.06
C ASP A 40 1.30 -10.97 6.69
N VAL A 41 1.88 -9.82 7.03
CA VAL A 41 3.33 -9.59 6.89
C VAL A 41 3.92 -9.23 8.23
N ARG A 42 4.84 -10.05 8.74
CA ARG A 42 5.45 -9.86 10.06
C ARG A 42 6.94 -9.60 9.99
N TYR A 43 7.40 -8.62 10.77
CA TYR A 43 8.82 -8.29 10.87
C TYR A 43 9.35 -8.55 12.28
N HIS A 44 10.66 -8.76 12.37
CA HIS A 44 11.34 -8.92 13.66
C HIS A 44 11.45 -7.58 14.42
N ALA A 45 11.68 -6.47 13.72
CA ALA A 45 11.94 -5.17 14.34
C ALA A 45 11.21 -4.02 13.63
N ASP A 46 10.95 -2.95 14.36
CA ASP A 46 10.12 -1.82 13.89
C ASP A 46 10.78 -1.07 12.73
N TRP A 47 12.10 -0.91 12.76
CA TRP A 47 12.85 -0.30 11.67
C TRP A 47 12.85 -1.14 10.39
N HIS A 48 12.69 -2.47 10.47
CA HIS A 48 12.47 -3.30 9.28
C HIS A 48 11.10 -2.99 8.67
N ALA A 49 10.04 -2.94 9.48
CA ALA A 49 8.71 -2.57 9.04
C ALA A 49 8.69 -1.17 8.39
N ILE A 50 9.32 -0.18 9.02
CA ILE A 50 9.44 1.18 8.48
C ILE A 50 10.21 1.21 7.15
N GLY A 51 11.31 0.46 7.04
CA GLY A 51 12.09 0.36 5.80
C GLY A 51 11.27 -0.20 4.64
N TRP A 52 10.54 -1.30 4.90
CA TRP A 52 9.62 -1.89 3.92
C TRP A 52 8.47 -0.95 3.56
N ALA A 53 7.93 -0.20 4.54
CA ALA A 53 6.87 0.76 4.29
C ALA A 53 7.34 1.89 3.36
N TYR A 54 8.50 2.50 3.61
CA TYR A 54 9.04 3.55 2.75
C TYR A 54 9.36 3.05 1.34
N LYS A 55 9.97 1.87 1.22
CA LYS A 55 10.21 1.24 -0.10
C LYS A 55 8.90 1.03 -0.84
N THR A 56 7.85 0.61 -0.15
CA THR A 56 6.55 0.31 -0.77
C THR A 56 5.83 1.59 -1.21
N LEU A 57 5.85 2.63 -0.38
CA LEU A 57 5.36 3.96 -0.75
C LEU A 57 6.13 4.53 -1.95
N ALA A 58 7.47 4.38 -1.98
CA ALA A 58 8.28 4.79 -3.13
C ALA A 58 7.89 4.04 -4.40
N ARG A 59 7.57 2.73 -4.32
CA ARG A 59 7.06 1.95 -5.45
C ARG A 59 5.75 2.54 -5.99
N ILE A 60 4.80 2.89 -5.13
CA ILE A 60 3.52 3.52 -5.53
C ILE A 60 3.80 4.81 -6.32
N LEU A 61 4.61 5.71 -5.78
CA LEU A 61 4.97 6.97 -6.43
C LEU A 61 5.64 6.75 -7.80
N LEU A 62 6.55 5.77 -7.90
CA LEU A 62 7.25 5.45 -9.14
C LEU A 62 6.34 4.84 -10.21
N VAL A 63 5.34 4.06 -9.80
CA VAL A 63 4.37 3.44 -10.69
C VAL A 63 3.38 4.48 -11.21
N ILE A 64 2.81 5.31 -10.32
CA ILE A 64 1.82 6.34 -10.69
C ILE A 64 2.46 7.44 -11.53
N HIS A 65 3.68 7.89 -11.19
CA HIS A 65 4.36 8.96 -11.92
C HIS A 65 5.32 8.46 -13.02
N ASN A 66 5.09 7.26 -13.56
CA ASN A 66 5.93 6.73 -14.62
C ASN A 66 5.80 7.56 -15.92
N PRO A 67 6.85 8.28 -16.35
CA PRO A 67 6.78 9.16 -17.53
C PRO A 67 6.65 8.39 -18.85
N ARG A 68 6.90 7.08 -18.85
CA ARG A 68 6.85 6.22 -20.04
C ARG A 68 5.48 5.60 -20.28
N GLN A 69 4.52 5.80 -19.37
CA GLN A 69 3.18 5.25 -19.54
C GLN A 69 2.46 5.90 -20.72
N PRO A 70 1.85 5.09 -21.61
CA PRO A 70 1.05 5.62 -22.70
C PRO A 70 -0.18 6.33 -22.14
N ARG A 71 -0.30 7.64 -22.39
CA ARG A 71 -1.44 8.47 -21.91
C ARG A 71 -2.64 8.46 -22.84
N VAL A 72 -2.49 7.92 -24.05
CA VAL A 72 -3.53 7.89 -25.10
C VAL A 72 -3.46 6.59 -25.89
N GLY A 73 -4.58 6.20 -26.50
CA GLY A 73 -4.70 5.01 -27.33
C GLY A 73 -4.95 3.71 -26.55
N LEU A 74 -5.08 2.60 -27.28
CA LEU A 74 -5.45 1.29 -26.71
C LEU A 74 -4.41 0.76 -25.70
N ASN A 75 -3.13 1.04 -25.93
CA ASN A 75 -2.05 0.65 -25.03
C ASN A 75 -2.15 1.35 -23.66
N ARG A 76 -2.91 2.45 -23.54
CA ARG A 76 -3.18 3.11 -22.25
C ARG A 76 -3.95 2.19 -21.32
N ILE A 77 -4.96 1.47 -21.82
CA ILE A 77 -5.85 0.65 -20.99
C ILE A 77 -5.04 -0.46 -20.32
N SER A 78 -4.30 -1.24 -21.12
CA SER A 78 -3.47 -2.33 -20.59
C SER A 78 -2.28 -1.84 -19.75
N ALA A 79 -1.76 -0.63 -20.00
CA ALA A 79 -0.76 -0.02 -19.14
C ALA A 79 -1.35 0.42 -17.80
N TRP A 80 -2.58 0.94 -17.80
CA TRP A 80 -3.29 1.38 -16.61
C TRP A 80 -3.70 0.21 -15.72
N GLU A 81 -4.18 -0.90 -16.29
CA GLU A 81 -4.46 -2.13 -15.54
C GLU A 81 -3.22 -2.64 -14.77
N LYS A 82 -2.03 -2.51 -15.36
CA LYS A 82 -0.77 -2.85 -14.67
C LYS A 82 -0.47 -1.91 -13.52
N VAL A 83 -0.79 -0.62 -13.67
CA VAL A 83 -0.66 0.37 -12.58
C VAL A 83 -1.56 -0.01 -11.43
N LEU A 84 -2.85 -0.22 -11.70
CA LEU A 84 -3.84 -0.57 -10.69
C LEU A 84 -3.39 -1.80 -9.91
N LYS A 85 -3.00 -2.87 -10.61
CA LYS A 85 -2.51 -4.11 -9.98
C LYS A 85 -1.30 -3.88 -9.05
N GLU A 86 -0.32 -3.10 -9.48
CA GLU A 86 0.88 -2.81 -8.71
C GLU A 86 0.59 -1.92 -7.49
N VAL A 87 -0.30 -0.93 -7.65
CA VAL A 87 -0.74 -0.04 -6.59
C VAL A 87 -1.57 -0.80 -5.56
N HIS A 88 -2.55 -1.59 -5.99
CA HIS A 88 -3.35 -2.45 -5.11
C HIS A 88 -2.46 -3.33 -4.25
N TYR A 89 -1.55 -4.08 -4.88
CA TYR A 89 -0.62 -4.93 -4.14
C TYR A 89 0.22 -4.14 -3.11
N SER A 90 0.65 -2.94 -3.48
CA SER A 90 1.43 -2.07 -2.59
C SER A 90 0.60 -1.54 -1.41
N ILE A 91 -0.68 -1.21 -1.62
CA ILE A 91 -1.60 -0.80 -0.55
C ILE A 91 -1.85 -1.97 0.41
N LYS A 92 -2.12 -3.18 -0.11
CA LYS A 92 -2.26 -4.40 0.70
C LYS A 92 -1.07 -4.61 1.61
N LEU A 93 0.14 -4.56 1.01
CA LEU A 93 1.39 -4.71 1.74
C LEU A 93 1.55 -3.64 2.83
N LEU A 94 1.24 -2.37 2.54
CA LEU A 94 1.32 -1.30 3.53
C LEU A 94 0.32 -1.48 4.68
N CYS A 95 -0.91 -1.89 4.38
CA CYS A 95 -1.92 -2.19 5.39
C CYS A 95 -1.45 -3.34 6.30
N SER A 96 -0.86 -4.40 5.74
CA SER A 96 -0.27 -5.50 6.52
C SER A 96 0.89 -5.04 7.40
N ILE A 97 1.83 -4.26 6.85
CA ILE A 97 2.98 -3.74 7.61
C ILE A 97 2.48 -2.88 8.78
N ALA A 98 1.52 -1.99 8.54
CA ALA A 98 0.94 -1.13 9.57
C ALA A 98 0.24 -1.95 10.66
N ARG A 99 -0.56 -2.95 10.28
CA ARG A 99 -1.25 -3.83 11.24
C ARG A 99 -0.28 -4.64 12.10
N CYS A 100 0.82 -5.14 11.51
CA CYS A 100 1.85 -5.89 12.23
C CYS A 100 2.51 -5.10 13.37
N ARG A 101 2.57 -3.77 13.23
CA ARG A 101 3.20 -2.84 14.17
C ARG A 101 2.28 -1.67 14.49
N ALA A 102 1.01 -1.95 14.78
CA ALA A 102 -0.01 -0.92 15.02
C ALA A 102 0.28 0.00 16.22
N THR A 103 1.17 -0.40 17.14
CA THR A 103 1.60 0.46 18.26
C THR A 103 2.71 1.44 17.89
N VAL A 104 3.35 1.24 16.73
CA VAL A 104 4.43 2.09 16.22
C VAL A 104 3.84 3.03 15.16
N PRO A 105 3.90 4.37 15.34
CA PRO A 105 3.27 5.29 14.41
C PRO A 105 3.78 5.20 12.97
N GLY A 106 5.09 4.97 12.79
CA GLY A 106 5.77 5.09 11.50
C GLY A 106 5.08 4.35 10.35
N PRO A 107 4.93 3.01 10.42
CA PRO A 107 4.26 2.23 9.39
C PRO A 107 2.83 2.70 9.08
N SER A 108 2.04 2.99 10.11
CA SER A 108 0.64 3.43 9.97
C SER A 108 0.52 4.78 9.26
N LEU A 109 1.38 5.75 9.63
CA LEU A 109 1.42 7.07 8.98
C LEU A 109 1.85 6.96 7.52
N ILE A 110 2.83 6.11 7.19
CA ILE A 110 3.28 5.88 5.81
C ILE A 110 2.16 5.23 4.99
N ALA A 111 1.41 4.29 5.58
CA ALA A 111 0.26 3.68 4.93
C ALA A 111 -0.86 4.73 4.69
N CYS A 112 -1.13 5.62 5.65
CA CYS A 112 -2.07 6.73 5.45
C CYS A 112 -1.66 7.64 4.27
N MET A 113 -0.37 7.93 4.12
CA MET A 113 0.12 8.72 2.97
C MET A 113 -0.11 8.00 1.64
N ALA A 114 0.13 6.68 1.59
CA ALA A 114 -0.14 5.89 0.38
C ALA A 114 -1.63 5.84 0.03
N VAL A 115 -2.48 5.67 1.04
CA VAL A 115 -3.94 5.66 0.90
C VAL A 115 -4.45 7.02 0.44
N TRP A 116 -3.90 8.12 0.95
CA TRP A 116 -4.24 9.45 0.45
C TRP A 116 -3.85 9.65 -1.03
N LEU A 117 -2.72 9.09 -1.45
CA LEU A 117 -2.21 9.24 -2.82
C LEU A 117 -2.95 8.39 -3.87
N ALA A 118 -3.43 7.21 -3.46
CA ALA A 118 -3.83 6.17 -4.40
C ALA A 118 -4.93 5.23 -3.87
N GLY A 119 -5.57 5.59 -2.75
CA GLY A 119 -6.64 4.80 -2.14
C GLY A 119 -7.90 4.76 -2.98
N ASP A 120 -8.14 5.80 -3.78
CA ASP A 120 -9.21 5.84 -4.79
C ASP A 120 -9.15 4.65 -5.74
N MET A 121 -7.94 4.17 -6.05
CA MET A 121 -7.75 3.06 -6.96
C MET A 121 -8.27 1.73 -6.41
N VAL A 122 -8.50 1.55 -5.11
CA VAL A 122 -8.93 0.27 -4.51
C VAL A 122 -10.39 -0.04 -4.86
N GLU A 123 -10.62 -1.13 -5.60
CA GLU A 123 -11.95 -1.46 -6.16
C GLU A 123 -12.75 -2.46 -5.32
N GLU A 124 -12.10 -3.39 -4.62
CA GLU A 124 -12.79 -4.46 -3.92
C GLU A 124 -13.32 -3.97 -2.56
N GLY A 125 -14.64 -4.08 -2.35
CA GLY A 125 -15.30 -3.55 -1.15
C GLY A 125 -14.78 -4.12 0.17
N ARG A 126 -14.29 -5.36 0.17
CA ARG A 126 -13.63 -5.94 1.35
C ARG A 126 -12.31 -5.22 1.67
N GLU A 127 -11.55 -4.87 0.65
CA GLU A 127 -10.27 -4.15 0.77
C GLU A 127 -10.49 -2.70 1.18
N GLN A 128 -11.50 -2.06 0.60
CA GLN A 128 -11.93 -0.71 0.98
C GLN A 128 -12.24 -0.63 2.47
N LYS A 129 -12.97 -1.62 3.02
CA LYS A 129 -13.26 -1.70 4.46
C LYS A 129 -11.98 -1.76 5.30
N GLU A 130 -11.00 -2.56 4.90
CA GLU A 130 -9.73 -2.66 5.62
C GLU A 130 -8.91 -1.38 5.60
N VAL A 131 -8.93 -0.67 4.46
CA VAL A 131 -8.30 0.64 4.35
C VAL A 131 -8.96 1.62 5.32
N LEU A 132 -10.30 1.66 5.40
CA LEU A 132 -11.02 2.51 6.35
C LEU A 132 -10.76 2.12 7.82
N GLU A 133 -10.69 0.82 8.11
CA GLU A 133 -10.33 0.31 9.43
C GLU A 133 -8.92 0.72 9.83
N LEU A 134 -7.95 0.63 8.92
CA LEU A 134 -6.59 1.09 9.14
C LEU A 134 -6.55 2.59 9.48
N LEU A 135 -7.24 3.43 8.70
CA LEU A 135 -7.31 4.87 8.92
C LEU A 135 -7.91 5.16 10.32
N SER A 136 -9.05 4.54 10.62
CA SER A 136 -9.74 4.68 11.91
C SER A 136 -8.88 4.24 13.10
N ALA A 137 -8.18 3.11 12.96
CA ALA A 137 -7.27 2.61 13.99
C ALA A 137 -6.06 3.53 14.17
N THR A 138 -5.50 4.06 13.09
CA THR A 138 -4.37 5.00 13.14
C THR A 138 -4.74 6.26 13.90
N GLU A 139 -5.93 6.81 13.64
CA GLU A 139 -6.44 7.97 14.36
C GLU A 139 -6.69 7.67 15.84
N ALA A 140 -7.33 6.53 16.15
CA ALA A 140 -7.60 6.14 17.53
C ALA A 140 -6.33 5.90 18.36
N VAL A 141 -5.29 5.29 17.76
CA VAL A 141 -4.06 4.92 18.47
C VAL A 141 -3.04 6.05 18.51
N HIS A 142 -2.92 6.84 17.43
CA HIS A 142 -1.86 7.84 17.29
C HIS A 142 -2.35 9.29 17.23
N GLY A 143 -3.66 9.53 17.18
CA GLY A 143 -4.23 10.88 17.02
C GLY A 143 -3.94 11.50 15.64
N TRP A 144 -3.58 10.70 14.64
CA TRP A 144 -3.34 11.18 13.28
C TRP A 144 -4.69 11.46 12.59
N PRO A 145 -4.95 12.68 12.09
CA PRO A 145 -6.25 13.03 11.56
C PRO A 145 -6.47 12.33 10.22
N THR A 146 -7.39 11.37 10.18
CA THR A 146 -7.71 10.62 8.94
C THR A 146 -9.16 10.76 8.50
N GLU A 147 -9.96 11.55 9.22
CA GLU A 147 -11.38 11.80 8.93
C GLU A 147 -11.62 12.31 7.51
N ASP A 148 -10.85 13.31 7.07
CA ASP A 148 -10.97 13.87 5.72
C ASP A 148 -10.67 12.81 4.66
N ILE A 149 -9.62 12.00 4.86
CA ILE A 149 -9.22 10.92 3.93
C ILE A 149 -10.33 9.87 3.84
N ARG A 150 -10.90 9.44 4.98
CA ARG A 150 -12.00 8.46 4.99
C ARG A 150 -13.23 8.98 4.25
N THR A 151 -13.64 10.21 4.54
CA THR A 151 -14.83 10.83 3.94
C THR A 151 -14.68 10.96 2.43
N GLU A 152 -13.50 11.36 1.95
CA GLU A 152 -13.21 11.45 0.52
C GLU A 152 -13.27 10.08 -0.16
N LEU A 153 -12.63 9.06 0.41
CA LEU A 153 -12.64 7.69 -0.13
C LEU A 153 -14.04 7.09 -0.18
N GLU A 154 -14.82 7.21 0.89
CA GLU A 154 -16.21 6.74 0.93
C GLU A 154 -17.05 7.41 -0.16
N GLY A 155 -16.84 8.71 -0.39
CA GLY A 155 -17.49 9.45 -1.47
C GLY A 155 -17.10 8.94 -2.87
N VAL A 156 -15.82 8.71 -3.10
CA VAL A 156 -15.31 8.18 -4.38
C VAL A 156 -15.86 6.78 -4.65
N TRP A 157 -15.70 5.85 -3.71
CA TRP A 157 -16.12 4.45 -3.88
C TRP A 157 -17.64 4.29 -3.99
N SER A 158 -18.43 5.15 -3.36
CA SER A 158 -19.89 5.13 -3.49
C SER A 158 -20.37 5.69 -4.84
N SER A 159 -19.55 6.49 -5.53
CA SER A 159 -19.88 7.07 -6.84
C SER A 159 -19.58 6.17 -8.03
N GLU A 160 -18.76 5.13 -7.81
CA GLU A 160 -18.36 4.15 -8.82
C GLU A 160 -19.16 2.83 -8.77
N SER A 161 -20.06 2.67 -7.78
CA SER A 161 -21.03 1.56 -7.65
C SER A 161 -22.39 1.89 -8.29
#